data_AF-A0A6A7LA53-F1
#
_entry.id   AF-A0A6A7LA53-F1
#
_cell.length_a   1.000
_cell.length_b   1.000
_cell.length_c   1.000
_cell.angle_alpha   90.00
_cell.angle_beta   90.00
_cell.angle_gamma   90.00
#
_symmetry.space_group_name_H-M   'P 1'
#
loop_
_entity.id
_entity.type
_entity.pdbx_description
1 polymer ?
#
loop_
_entity_poly.entity_id
_entity_poly.type
_entity_poly.pdbx_seq_one_letter_code
_entity_poly.pdbx_strand_id
1 'polypeptide(L)'
;MERPALLHGQPCVRIARAGQWLIAIDWRDQVLRCATDSPAGSPAIAAERVTYLADARPFEFVQSLMRGDRYKVVLDLTTAPAER
;
A
#
# COMPACT_ATOMS: atom_id res chain seq x y z
N MET A 1 -13.29 21.63 -5.11
CA MET A 1 -12.81 20.40 -4.46
C MET A 1 -13.01 19.26 -5.46
N GLU A 2 -11.96 18.92 -6.22
CA GLU A 2 -12.06 17.87 -7.24
C GLU A 2 -12.14 16.49 -6.56
N ARG A 3 -13.07 15.65 -7.03
CA ARG A 3 -13.20 14.27 -6.57
C ARG A 3 -12.00 13.48 -7.12
N PRO A 4 -11.24 12.72 -6.31
CA PRO A 4 -10.23 11.84 -6.86
C PRO A 4 -10.91 10.85 -7.81
N ALA A 5 -10.42 10.80 -9.05
CA ALA A 5 -10.97 9.90 -10.06
C ALA A 5 -10.80 8.45 -9.59
N LEU A 6 -11.91 7.75 -9.40
CA LEU A 6 -11.90 6.31 -9.15
C LEU A 6 -11.52 5.60 -10.46
N LEU A 7 -10.29 5.07 -10.52
CA LEU A 7 -9.66 4.56 -11.75
C LEU A 7 -10.25 3.23 -12.28
N HIS A 8 -10.97 2.48 -11.45
CA HIS A 8 -11.51 1.16 -11.81
C HIS A 8 -12.57 1.20 -12.95
N GLY A 9 -13.00 2.39 -13.39
CA GLY A 9 -13.97 2.59 -14.48
C GLY A 9 -13.39 3.13 -15.79
N GLN A 10 -12.07 3.35 -15.88
CA GLN A 10 -11.45 3.85 -17.12
C GLN A 10 -11.02 2.64 -17.97
N PRO A 11 -11.49 2.53 -19.24
CA PRO A 11 -11.25 1.34 -20.07
C PRO A 11 -9.77 1.09 -20.41
N CYS A 12 -8.92 2.08 -20.21
CA CYS A 12 -7.48 2.04 -20.44
C CYS A 12 -6.62 1.76 -19.19
N VAL A 13 -7.21 1.63 -17.99
CA VAL A 13 -6.48 1.39 -16.74
C VAL A 13 -6.94 0.06 -16.12
N ARG A 14 -6.32 -1.04 -16.57
CA ARG A 14 -6.47 -2.35 -15.94
C ARG A 14 -5.23 -2.64 -15.09
N ILE A 15 -5.38 -2.54 -13.78
CA ILE A 15 -4.37 -3.01 -12.81
C ILE A 15 -4.32 -4.54 -12.87
N ALA A 16 -3.12 -5.10 -13.02
CA ALA A 16 -2.92 -6.53 -13.14
C ALA A 16 -2.02 -7.12 -12.06
N ARG A 17 -1.06 -6.34 -11.54
CA ARG A 17 -0.11 -6.81 -10.53
C ARG A 17 0.29 -5.67 -9.61
N ALA A 18 0.59 -5.98 -8.36
CA ALA A 18 1.31 -5.08 -7.47
C ALA A 18 2.43 -5.84 -6.75
N GLY A 19 3.57 -5.17 -6.57
CA GLY A 19 4.60 -5.59 -5.62
C GLY A 19 4.52 -4.68 -4.40
N GLN A 20 4.49 -5.25 -3.19
CA GLN A 20 4.41 -4.49 -1.96
C GLN A 20 5.45 -4.97 -0.95
N TRP A 21 6.19 -4.02 -0.39
CA TRP A 21 7.13 -4.23 0.70
C TRP A 21 6.53 -3.68 1.98
N LEU A 22 6.64 -4.46 3.07
CA LEU A 22 6.09 -4.11 4.38
C LEU A 22 7.23 -4.09 5.40
N ILE A 23 7.33 -2.99 6.16
CA ILE A 23 8.37 -2.77 7.15
C ILE A 23 7.70 -2.35 8.46
N ALA A 24 8.05 -3.01 9.56
CA ALA A 24 7.66 -2.58 10.90
C ALA A 24 8.52 -1.38 11.30
N ILE A 25 7.88 -0.30 11.75
CA ILE A 25 8.54 0.93 12.15
C ILE A 25 7.91 1.51 13.42
N ASP A 26 8.58 2.50 14.01
CA ASP A 26 7.98 3.43 14.98
C ASP A 26 7.43 4.68 14.28
N TRP A 27 6.37 5.27 14.82
CA TRP A 27 5.80 6.52 14.35
C TRP A 27 6.69 7.70 14.76
N ARG A 28 7.43 8.28 13.82
CA ARG A 28 8.30 9.44 14.07
C ARG A 28 7.57 10.79 13.92
N ASP A 29 8.10 11.82 14.56
CA ASP A 29 7.70 13.24 14.42
C ASP A 29 8.30 13.84 13.12
N GLN A 30 7.70 14.67 12.26
CA GLN A 30 6.58 15.63 12.35
C GLN A 30 5.65 15.66 11.10
N VAL A 31 6.04 15.07 9.95
CA VAL A 31 5.37 15.34 8.66
C VAL A 31 4.02 14.63 8.50
N LEU A 32 3.77 13.53 9.22
CA LEU A 32 2.55 12.72 9.11
C LEU A 32 1.57 12.87 10.30
N ARG A 33 1.95 13.62 11.35
CA ARG A 33 1.12 13.79 12.55
C ARG A 33 -0.25 14.40 12.28
N CYS A 34 -0.36 15.28 11.29
CA CYS A 34 -1.62 15.96 11.00
C CYS A 34 -2.72 15.04 10.43
N ALA A 35 -2.37 13.83 9.98
CA ALA A 35 -3.31 12.90 9.36
C ALA A 35 -3.87 11.85 10.33
N THR A 36 -3.19 11.59 11.46
CA THR A 36 -3.60 10.55 12.40
C THR A 36 -3.21 10.92 13.83
N ASP A 37 -4.13 10.81 14.78
CA ASP A 37 -3.93 11.09 16.21
C ASP A 37 -3.03 10.06 16.95
N SER A 38 -1.98 9.53 16.29
CA SER A 38 -1.10 8.53 16.88
C SER A 38 0.06 9.21 17.66
N PRO A 39 0.35 8.80 18.90
CA PRO A 39 1.52 9.28 19.63
C PRO A 39 2.84 8.95 18.92
N ALA A 40 3.87 9.79 19.09
CA ALA A 40 5.21 9.44 18.64
C ALA A 40 5.71 8.16 19.34
N GLY A 41 6.51 7.36 18.62
CA GLY A 41 6.96 6.05 19.05
C GLY A 41 5.91 4.93 18.94
N SER A 42 4.68 5.24 18.50
CA SER A 42 3.65 4.22 18.32
C SER A 42 4.06 3.20 17.23
N PRO A 43 3.78 1.90 17.39
CA PRO A 43 4.03 0.92 16.35
C PRO A 43 3.25 1.23 15.08
N ALA A 44 3.90 1.11 13.92
CA ALA A 44 3.28 1.29 12.63
C ALA A 44 3.87 0.33 11.58
N ILE A 45 3.18 0.21 10.46
CA ILE A 45 3.64 -0.49 9.27
C ILE A 45 3.86 0.55 8.19
N ALA A 46 5.08 0.61 7.65
CA ALA A 46 5.36 1.30 6.39
C ALA A 46 5.17 0.32 5.23
N ALA A 47 4.49 0.78 4.18
CA ALA A 47 4.36 0.03 2.94
C ALA A 47 4.87 0.86 1.77
N GLU A 48 5.63 0.20 0.90
CA GLU A 48 5.94 0.71 -0.43
C GLU A 48 5.27 -0.22 -1.45
N ARG A 49 4.56 0.35 -2.43
CA ARG A 49 3.88 -0.42 -3.46
C ARG A 49 4.17 0.14 -4.84
N VAL A 50 4.51 -0.75 -5.76
CA VAL A 50 4.48 -0.46 -7.21
C VAL A 50 3.33 -1.23 -7.81
N THR A 51 2.40 -0.54 -8.46
CA THR A 51 1.28 -1.14 -9.20
C THR A 51 1.59 -1.13 -10.69
N TYR A 52 1.27 -2.22 -11.38
CA TYR A 52 1.53 -2.42 -12.80
C TYR A 52 0.22 -2.66 -13.55
N LEU A 53 0.14 -2.10 -14.75
CA LEU A 53 -0.95 -2.37 -15.68
C LEU A 53 -0.80 -3.77 -16.30
N ALA A 54 -1.84 -4.20 -17.03
CA ALA A 54 -1.85 -5.47 -17.74
C ALA A 54 -0.74 -5.64 -18.79
N ASP A 55 -0.22 -4.53 -19.34
CA ASP A 55 0.93 -4.50 -20.25
C ASP A 55 2.29 -4.49 -19.52
N ALA A 56 2.29 -4.81 -18.21
CA ALA A 56 3.45 -4.79 -17.31
C ALA A 56 4.12 -3.42 -17.11
N ARG A 57 3.53 -2.33 -17.63
CA ARG A 57 4.05 -0.98 -17.42
C ARG A 57 3.77 -0.51 -15.98
N PRO A 58 4.76 0.08 -15.28
CA PRO A 58 4.52 0.66 -13.96
C PRO A 58 3.53 1.82 -14.07
N PHE A 59 2.54 1.83 -13.18
CA PHE A 59 1.46 2.82 -13.17
C PHE A 59 1.62 3.82 -12.03
N GLU A 60 1.85 3.34 -10.82
CA GLU A 60 2.01 4.18 -9.63
C GLU A 60 3.08 3.60 -8.70
N PHE A 61 3.69 4.49 -7.93
CA PHE A 61 4.47 4.17 -6.74
C PHE A 61 3.83 4.87 -5.54
N VAL A 62 3.51 4.10 -4.50
CA VAL A 62 2.83 4.59 -3.30
C VAL A 62 3.65 4.25 -2.08
N GLN A 63 3.86 5.25 -1.22
CA GLN A 63 4.32 5.07 0.15
C GLN A 63 3.14 5.28 1.09
N SER A 64 2.93 4.35 2.01
CA SER A 64 1.83 4.37 2.96
C SER A 64 2.30 4.08 4.36
N LEU A 65 1.65 4.70 5.33
CA LEU A 65 1.85 4.45 6.75
C LEU A 65 0.54 4.05 7.39
N MET A 66 0.53 2.87 7.99
CA MET A 66 -0.63 2.29 8.63
C MET A 66 -0.37 2.16 10.12
N ARG A 67 -1.33 2.60 10.91
CA ARG A 67 -1.32 2.50 12.38
C ARG A 67 -1.32 1.05 12.84
N GLY A 68 -0.33 0.66 13.64
CA GLY A 68 -0.22 -0.71 14.17
C GLY A 68 -1.32 -1.07 15.16
N ASP A 69 -1.96 -0.09 15.79
CA ASP A 69 -3.07 -0.31 16.74
C ASP A 69 -4.45 -0.43 16.06
N ARG A 70 -4.55 -0.09 14.77
CA ARG A 70 -5.83 -0.09 14.02
C ARG A 70 -5.85 -1.04 12.83
N TYR A 71 -4.70 -1.39 12.28
CA TYR A 71 -4.61 -2.20 11.06
C TYR A 71 -3.90 -3.52 11.31
N LYS A 72 -4.35 -4.54 10.58
CA LYS A 72 -3.70 -5.86 10.49
C LYS A 72 -3.50 -6.19 9.02
N VAL A 73 -2.38 -6.84 8.72
CA VAL A 73 -2.15 -7.42 7.41
C VAL A 73 -2.61 -8.87 7.46
N VAL A 74 -3.58 -9.22 6.63
CA VAL A 74 -4.10 -10.58 6.47
C VAL A 74 -3.74 -11.03 5.07
N LEU A 75 -3.13 -12.21 4.97
CA LEU A 75 -2.68 -12.80 3.71
C LEU A 75 -3.14 -14.24 3.62
N ASP A 76 -3.71 -14.60 2.48
CA ASP A 76 -3.93 -16.00 2.13
C ASP A 76 -2.68 -16.52 1.43
N LEU A 77 -1.89 -17.32 2.16
CA LEU A 77 -0.69 -17.92 1.63
C LEU A 77 -1.04 -19.25 0.97
N THR A 78 -0.69 -19.38 -0.30
CA THR A 78 -0.80 -20.63 -1.04
C THR A 78 0.60 -21.17 -1.33
N THR A 79 0.74 -22.48 -1.39
CA THR A 79 1.93 -23.08 -2.01
C THR A 79 1.89 -22.74 -3.49
N ALA A 80 3.01 -22.26 -4.05
CA ALA A 80 3.11 -22.12 -5.50
C ALA A 80 2.77 -23.48 -6.17
N PRO A 81 2.19 -23.49 -7.38
CA PRO A 81 2.22 -24.71 -8.18
C PRO A 81 3.69 -25.09 -8.35
N ALA A 82 4.03 -26.36 -8.15
CA ALA A 82 5.36 -26.85 -8.50
C ALA A 82 5.61 -26.49 -9.98
N GLU A 83 6.67 -25.74 -10.26
CA GLU A 83 7.15 -25.57 -11.63
C GLU A 83 7.35 -26.97 -12.22
N ARG A 84 6.60 -27.28 -13.28
CA ARG A 84 6.80 -28.46 -14.14
C ARG A 84 7.23 -27.98 -15.51
#